data_AF-A0A9X2L5J5-F1
#
_entry.id   AF-A0A9X2L5J5-F1
#
_cell.length_a   1.000
_cell.length_b   1.000
_cell.length_c   1.000
_cell.angle_alpha   90.00
_cell.angle_beta   90.00
_cell.angle_gamma   90.00
#
_symmetry.space_group_name_H-M   'P 1'
#
loop_
_entity.id
_entity.type
_entity.pdbx_description
1 polymer ?
#
loop_
_entity_poly.entity_id
_entity_poly.type
_entity_poly.pdbx_seq_one_letter_code
_entity_poly.pdbx_strand_id
1 'polypeptide(L)'
;MKKFAKYFSEHIEAIVALGFVVWGFSYILGQEVELQDWYSFVLPILILMFCIYKSFYYVLYLKERIGLHYVSEKNFPKTVFATVLTLLSISVSFAVDYLLIDHFGENSFTGYTGTSIFSKIFDFVYFSVMTLTTLGYSGVEPTSYWAKSIAGIQVLTSFSIVVFLLANMGEIKPFKEEIDED
;
A
#
# COMPACT_ATOMS: atom_id res chain seq x y z
N MET A 1 -24.16 4.14 -1.11
CA MET A 1 -23.43 3.50 0.02
C MET A 1 -23.40 1.97 -0.07
N LYS A 2 -24.52 1.25 -0.27
CA LYS A 2 -24.52 -0.23 -0.33
C LYS A 2 -23.69 -0.86 -1.46
N LYS A 3 -23.68 -0.29 -2.68
CA LYS A 3 -22.81 -0.76 -3.79
C LYS A 3 -21.31 -0.52 -3.52
N PHE A 4 -20.98 0.50 -2.74
CA PHE A 4 -19.60 0.90 -2.42
C PHE A 4 -19.00 0.00 -1.33
N ALA A 5 -19.77 -0.30 -0.28
CA ALA A 5 -19.35 -1.25 0.75
C ALA A 5 -19.11 -2.66 0.19
N LYS A 6 -19.95 -3.10 -0.77
CA LYS A 6 -19.82 -4.40 -1.42
C LYS A 6 -18.56 -4.51 -2.30
N TYR A 7 -18.26 -3.48 -3.09
CA TYR A 7 -17.10 -3.47 -3.97
C TYR A 7 -15.77 -3.27 -3.21
N PHE A 8 -15.78 -2.48 -2.14
CA PHE A 8 -14.63 -2.32 -1.24
C PHE A 8 -14.33 -3.63 -0.50
N SER A 9 -15.37 -4.35 -0.05
CA SER A 9 -15.27 -5.71 0.48
C SER A 9 -14.62 -6.65 -0.56
N GLU A 10 -15.12 -6.69 -1.79
CA GLU A 10 -14.63 -7.63 -2.83
C GLU A 10 -13.13 -7.48 -3.16
N HIS A 11 -12.57 -6.26 -3.20
CA HIS A 11 -11.16 -6.06 -3.56
C HIS A 11 -10.19 -6.05 -2.37
N ILE A 12 -10.63 -5.54 -1.21
CA ILE A 12 -9.81 -5.58 0.00
C ILE A 12 -9.73 -7.01 0.55
N GLU A 13 -10.82 -7.78 0.44
CA GLU A 13 -10.84 -9.19 0.79
C GLU A 13 -9.93 -9.98 -0.13
N ALA A 14 -9.88 -9.71 -1.43
CA ALA A 14 -8.99 -10.44 -2.35
C ALA A 14 -7.51 -10.17 -2.06
N ILE A 15 -7.11 -8.92 -1.78
CA ILE A 15 -5.71 -8.55 -1.51
C ILE A 15 -5.27 -9.05 -0.12
N VAL A 16 -6.14 -8.90 0.88
CA VAL A 16 -5.89 -9.42 2.24
C VAL A 16 -5.92 -10.94 2.25
N ALA A 17 -6.88 -11.58 1.58
CA ALA A 17 -6.94 -13.03 1.45
C ALA A 17 -5.74 -13.58 0.70
N LEU A 18 -5.25 -12.91 -0.36
CA LEU A 18 -4.03 -13.36 -1.03
C LEU A 18 -2.81 -13.22 -0.11
N GLY A 19 -2.72 -12.13 0.66
CA GLY A 19 -1.69 -11.97 1.69
C GLY A 19 -1.74 -13.05 2.77
N PHE A 20 -2.94 -13.43 3.23
CA PHE A 20 -3.15 -14.53 4.17
C PHE A 20 -2.90 -15.91 3.55
N VAL A 21 -3.22 -16.10 2.28
CA VAL A 21 -2.93 -17.34 1.54
C VAL A 21 -1.44 -17.49 1.34
N VAL A 22 -0.72 -16.42 0.97
CA VAL A 22 0.74 -16.43 0.89
C VAL A 22 1.33 -16.69 2.28
N TRP A 23 0.87 -16.00 3.32
CA TRP A 23 1.32 -16.23 4.71
C TRP A 23 1.07 -17.66 5.18
N GLY A 24 -0.14 -18.19 4.98
CA GLY A 24 -0.52 -19.55 5.37
C GLY A 24 0.20 -20.62 4.57
N PHE A 25 0.35 -20.44 3.27
CA PHE A 25 1.14 -21.33 2.41
C PHE A 25 2.61 -21.35 2.85
N SER A 26 3.13 -20.20 3.28
CA SER A 26 4.50 -20.07 3.77
C SER A 26 4.73 -20.68 5.14
N TYR A 27 3.75 -20.58 6.03
CA TYR A 27 3.77 -21.27 7.33
C TYR A 27 3.74 -22.79 7.18
N ILE A 28 3.01 -23.31 6.19
CA ILE A 28 2.92 -24.75 5.93
C ILE A 28 4.22 -25.29 5.33
N LEU A 29 4.83 -24.58 4.38
CA LEU A 29 6.07 -25.02 3.73
C LEU A 29 7.32 -24.80 4.59
N GLY A 30 7.30 -23.84 5.52
CA GLY A 30 8.42 -23.53 6.40
C GLY A 30 8.71 -24.58 7.48
N GLN A 31 7.92 -25.66 7.58
CA GLN A 31 8.20 -26.76 8.53
C GLN A 31 9.17 -27.81 7.99
N GLU A 32 9.51 -27.79 6.70
CA GLU A 32 10.42 -28.77 6.09
C GLU A 32 11.82 -28.18 5.87
N VAL A 33 12.78 -28.64 6.68
CA VAL A 33 14.17 -28.14 6.76
C VAL A 33 14.94 -28.22 5.43
N GLU A 34 14.62 -29.19 4.55
CA GLU A 34 15.31 -29.35 3.26
C GLU A 34 14.93 -28.31 2.20
N LEU A 35 13.78 -27.63 2.33
CA LEU A 35 13.31 -26.66 1.34
C LEU A 35 13.69 -25.22 1.65
N GLN A 36 14.35 -24.97 2.79
CA GLN A 36 14.56 -23.64 3.34
C GLN A 36 15.43 -22.71 2.47
N ASP A 37 16.45 -23.25 1.79
CA ASP A 37 17.34 -22.46 0.92
C ASP A 37 16.64 -21.99 -0.36
N TRP A 38 15.90 -22.89 -1.03
CA TRP A 38 15.08 -22.57 -2.20
C TRP A 38 13.99 -21.55 -1.85
N TYR A 39 13.37 -21.73 -0.68
CA TYR A 39 12.26 -20.92 -0.23
C TYR A 39 12.67 -19.47 0.04
N SER A 40 13.80 -19.28 0.71
CA SER A 40 14.36 -17.98 1.06
C SER A 40 14.71 -17.13 -0.16
N PHE A 41 14.90 -17.74 -1.34
CA PHE A 41 15.14 -17.04 -2.59
C PHE A 41 13.88 -16.80 -3.42
N VAL A 42 13.00 -17.80 -3.54
CA VAL A 42 11.83 -17.73 -4.42
C VAL A 42 10.72 -16.88 -3.84
N LEU A 43 10.50 -16.94 -2.52
CA LEU A 43 9.46 -16.16 -1.88
C LEU A 43 9.64 -14.65 -2.07
N PRO A 44 10.81 -14.05 -1.79
CA PRO A 44 11.01 -12.63 -2.02
C PRO A 44 10.73 -12.20 -3.46
N ILE A 45 11.04 -13.04 -4.44
CA ILE A 45 10.74 -12.77 -5.86
C ILE A 45 9.22 -12.75 -6.09
N LEU A 46 8.49 -13.74 -5.56
CA LEU A 46 7.02 -13.78 -5.69
C LEU A 46 6.36 -12.58 -5.00
N ILE A 47 6.83 -12.23 -3.79
CA ILE A 47 6.36 -11.05 -3.05
C ILE A 47 6.64 -9.78 -3.85
N LEU A 48 7.83 -9.66 -4.44
CA LEU A 48 8.22 -8.51 -5.25
C LEU A 48 7.37 -8.40 -6.52
N MET A 49 7.13 -9.51 -7.23
CA MET A 49 6.22 -9.55 -8.38
C MET A 49 4.79 -9.13 -7.99
N PHE A 50 4.29 -9.64 -6.87
CA PHE A 50 2.98 -9.26 -6.33
C PHE A 50 2.94 -7.77 -5.96
N CYS A 51 4.03 -7.26 -5.38
CA CYS A 51 4.19 -5.86 -5.00
C CYS A 51 4.16 -4.92 -6.20
N ILE A 52 4.82 -5.30 -7.31
CA ILE A 52 4.75 -4.57 -8.57
C ILE A 52 3.32 -4.61 -9.12
N TYR A 53 2.72 -5.79 -9.23
CA TYR A 53 1.37 -5.95 -9.75
C TYR A 53 0.35 -5.09 -9.00
N LYS A 54 0.33 -5.17 -7.66
CA LYS A 54 -0.60 -4.40 -6.84
C LYS A 54 -0.33 -2.90 -6.89
N SER A 55 0.94 -2.48 -7.01
CA SER A 55 1.32 -1.07 -7.20
C SER A 55 0.71 -0.48 -8.47
N PHE A 56 0.84 -1.20 -9.59
CA PHE A 56 0.18 -0.82 -10.84
C PHE A 56 -1.35 -0.77 -10.68
N TYR A 57 -1.94 -1.79 -10.03
CA TYR A 57 -3.37 -1.81 -9.76
C TYR A 57 -3.84 -0.58 -8.98
N TYR A 58 -3.16 -0.20 -7.90
CA TYR A 58 -3.54 0.98 -7.10
C TYR A 58 -3.46 2.29 -7.89
N VAL A 59 -2.43 2.46 -8.72
CA VAL A 59 -2.29 3.64 -9.57
C VAL A 59 -3.42 3.73 -10.60
N LEU A 60 -3.71 2.63 -11.30
CA LEU A 60 -4.81 2.57 -12.27
C LEU A 60 -6.18 2.77 -11.61
N TYR A 61 -6.38 2.16 -10.45
CA TYR A 61 -7.60 2.33 -9.65
C TYR A 61 -7.83 3.79 -9.28
N LEU A 62 -6.80 4.47 -8.77
CA LEU A 62 -6.92 5.86 -8.38
C LEU A 62 -7.21 6.77 -9.58
N LYS A 63 -6.57 6.51 -10.73
CA LYS A 63 -6.86 7.21 -11.99
C LYS A 63 -8.33 7.09 -12.40
N GLU A 64 -8.88 5.88 -12.41
CA GLU A 64 -10.29 5.65 -12.75
C GLU A 64 -11.22 6.34 -11.74
N ARG A 65 -10.88 6.26 -10.45
CA ARG A 65 -11.64 6.88 -9.36
C ARG A 65 -11.79 8.39 -9.51
N ILE A 66 -10.67 9.07 -9.76
CA ILE A 66 -10.63 10.51 -9.94
C ILE A 66 -11.43 10.90 -11.19
N GLY A 67 -11.26 10.18 -12.31
CA GLY A 67 -11.99 10.43 -13.55
C GLY A 67 -13.52 10.28 -13.42
N LEU A 68 -14.01 9.30 -12.65
CA LEU A 68 -15.44 9.05 -12.47
C LEU A 68 -16.16 10.10 -11.61
N HIS A 69 -15.47 10.71 -10.64
CA HIS A 69 -16.10 11.59 -9.64
C HIS A 69 -15.84 13.07 -9.88
N TYR A 70 -15.03 13.41 -10.88
CA TYR A 70 -14.74 14.79 -11.29
C TYR A 70 -15.97 15.56 -11.82
N VAL A 71 -16.96 14.84 -12.35
CA VAL A 71 -18.09 15.44 -13.08
C VAL A 71 -19.14 16.10 -12.15
N SER A 72 -18.99 16.06 -10.82
CA SER A 72 -19.98 16.68 -9.94
C SER A 72 -19.40 17.19 -8.61
N GLU A 73 -19.39 18.52 -8.42
CA GLU A 73 -18.98 19.22 -7.18
C GLU A 73 -19.59 18.61 -5.90
N LYS A 74 -20.83 18.11 -6.00
CA LYS A 74 -21.57 17.51 -4.89
C LYS A 74 -20.96 16.21 -4.35
N ASN A 75 -20.01 15.61 -5.06
CA ASN A 75 -19.34 14.37 -4.67
C ASN A 75 -17.90 14.58 -4.18
N PHE A 76 -17.39 15.81 -4.15
CA PHE A 76 -15.99 16.09 -3.77
C PHE A 76 -15.59 15.51 -2.40
N PRO A 77 -16.35 15.70 -1.30
CA PRO A 77 -15.99 15.12 0.00
C PRO A 77 -15.95 13.58 -0.01
N LYS A 78 -16.81 12.94 -0.80
CA LYS A 78 -16.83 11.47 -0.93
C LYS A 78 -15.60 10.97 -1.68
N THR A 79 -15.14 11.72 -2.68
CA THR A 79 -13.93 11.41 -3.44
C THR A 79 -12.69 11.53 -2.56
N VAL A 80 -12.57 12.63 -1.82
CA VAL A 80 -11.48 12.82 -0.85
C VAL A 80 -11.44 11.71 0.19
N PHE A 81 -12.60 11.38 0.78
CA PHE A 81 -12.69 10.29 1.76
C PHE A 81 -12.30 8.93 1.18
N ALA A 82 -12.75 8.62 -0.05
CA ALA A 82 -12.37 7.38 -0.73
C ALA A 82 -10.87 7.34 -1.08
N THR A 83 -10.27 8.47 -1.44
CA THR A 83 -8.83 8.58 -1.68
C THR A 83 -8.05 8.32 -0.38
N VAL A 84 -8.45 8.93 0.74
CA VAL A 84 -7.80 8.70 2.05
C VAL A 84 -7.88 7.22 2.44
N LEU A 85 -9.05 6.59 2.31
CA LEU A 85 -9.19 5.16 2.58
C LEU A 85 -8.28 4.31 1.67
N THR A 86 -8.15 4.68 0.40
CA THR A 86 -7.26 3.99 -0.55
C THR A 86 -5.80 4.09 -0.11
N LEU A 87 -5.34 5.28 0.32
CA LEU A 87 -3.99 5.50 0.84
C LEU A 87 -3.71 4.67 2.11
N LEU A 88 -4.70 4.56 3.01
CA LEU A 88 -4.60 3.69 4.18
C LEU A 88 -4.53 2.21 3.79
N SER A 89 -5.33 1.76 2.82
CA SER A 89 -5.27 0.39 2.32
C SER A 89 -3.92 0.05 1.69
N ILE A 90 -3.33 0.98 0.92
CA ILE A 90 -1.98 0.84 0.39
C ILE A 90 -0.98 0.68 1.53
N SER A 91 -1.08 1.53 2.56
CA SER A 91 -0.16 1.49 3.71
C SER A 91 -0.19 0.12 4.39
N VAL A 92 -1.39 -0.39 4.70
CA VAL A 92 -1.56 -1.71 5.32
C VAL A 92 -1.07 -2.83 4.39
N SER A 93 -1.34 -2.74 3.09
CA SER A 93 -0.90 -3.74 2.12
C SER A 93 0.63 -3.86 2.04
N PHE A 94 1.36 -2.74 2.02
CA PHE A 94 2.82 -2.75 2.04
C PHE A 94 3.38 -3.22 3.38
N ALA A 95 2.73 -2.88 4.51
CA ALA A 95 3.13 -3.37 5.82
C ALA A 95 3.09 -4.90 5.92
N VAL A 96 2.12 -5.55 5.26
CA VAL A 96 2.05 -7.01 5.15
C VAL A 96 3.23 -7.57 4.35
N ASP A 97 3.62 -6.94 3.23
CA ASP A 97 4.81 -7.39 2.48
C ASP A 97 6.08 -7.31 3.33
N TYR A 98 6.23 -6.24 4.11
CA TYR A 98 7.38 -6.05 4.99
C TYR A 98 7.44 -7.09 6.09
N LEU A 99 6.30 -7.42 6.71
CA LEU A 99 6.18 -8.52 7.67
C LEU A 99 6.59 -9.86 7.05
N LEU A 100 6.14 -10.14 5.82
CA LEU A 100 6.48 -11.38 5.12
C LEU A 100 7.99 -11.47 4.86
N ILE A 101 8.57 -10.41 4.31
CA ILE A 101 10.01 -10.37 4.02
C ILE A 101 10.86 -10.45 5.28
N ASP A 102 10.44 -9.81 6.37
CA ASP A 102 11.15 -9.90 7.65
C ASP A 102 11.01 -11.26 8.33
N HIS A 103 9.91 -11.97 8.09
CA HIS A 103 9.72 -13.31 8.63
C HIS A 103 10.59 -14.35 7.93
N PHE A 104 10.76 -14.23 6.60
CA PHE A 104 11.49 -15.23 5.79
C PHE A 104 12.94 -14.84 5.47
N GLY A 105 13.24 -13.54 5.38
CA GLY A 105 14.57 -13.04 5.10
C GLY A 105 15.32 -12.71 6.37
N GLU A 106 16.48 -13.33 6.56
CA GLU A 106 17.37 -12.99 7.68
C GLU A 106 17.75 -11.52 7.64
N ASN A 107 17.62 -10.84 8.79
CA ASN A 107 18.03 -9.44 8.98
C ASN A 107 17.50 -8.49 7.89
N SER A 108 16.20 -8.58 7.56
CA SER A 108 15.61 -7.78 6.48
C SER A 108 15.35 -6.32 6.86
N PHE A 109 15.01 -6.03 8.12
CA PHE A 109 15.07 -4.67 8.64
C PHE A 109 15.63 -4.63 10.05
N THR A 110 15.89 -3.40 10.52
CA THR A 110 16.38 -3.09 11.85
C THR A 110 15.61 -1.91 12.45
N GLY A 111 15.80 -1.65 13.74
CA GLY A 111 15.19 -0.48 14.42
C GLY A 111 13.78 -0.72 14.98
N TYR A 112 13.34 -1.98 15.09
CA TYR A 112 12.06 -2.32 15.71
C TYR A 112 12.07 -2.10 17.22
N THR A 113 10.91 -1.77 17.76
CA THR A 113 10.73 -1.52 19.20
C THR A 113 10.65 -2.81 20.03
N GLY A 114 10.33 -3.94 19.40
CA GLY A 114 10.21 -5.23 20.08
C GLY A 114 10.28 -6.44 19.15
N THR A 115 10.41 -7.63 19.74
CA THR A 115 10.50 -8.91 19.01
C THR A 115 9.15 -9.58 18.80
N SER A 116 8.10 -9.11 19.47
CA SER A 116 6.77 -9.70 19.34
C SER A 116 6.17 -9.38 17.96
N ILE A 117 5.41 -10.33 17.40
CA ILE A 117 4.74 -10.14 16.11
C ILE A 117 3.81 -8.93 16.12
N PHE A 118 3.15 -8.67 17.25
CA PHE A 118 2.26 -7.53 17.40
C PHE A 118 3.04 -6.22 17.31
N SER A 119 4.20 -6.11 18.00
CA SER A 119 5.07 -4.92 17.89
C SER A 119 5.52 -4.68 16.46
N LYS A 120 5.96 -5.74 15.77
CA LYS A 120 6.38 -5.65 14.36
C LYS A 120 5.26 -5.18 13.44
N ILE A 121 4.02 -5.64 13.63
CA ILE A 121 2.88 -5.18 12.83
C ILE A 121 2.71 -3.65 12.94
N PHE A 122 2.76 -3.09 14.15
CA PHE A 122 2.66 -1.63 14.33
C PHE A 122 3.85 -0.89 13.73
N ASP A 123 5.06 -1.38 13.97
CA ASP A 123 6.29 -0.79 13.45
C ASP A 123 6.27 -0.75 11.91
N PHE A 124 5.80 -1.82 11.24
CA PHE A 124 5.72 -1.86 9.78
C PHE A 124 4.56 -1.05 9.19
N VAL A 125 3.42 -0.97 9.87
CA VAL A 125 2.35 -0.05 9.46
C VAL A 125 2.85 1.39 9.55
N TYR A 126 3.55 1.73 10.63
CA TYR A 126 4.15 3.05 10.81
C TYR A 126 5.21 3.32 9.74
N PHE A 127 6.14 2.40 9.50
CA PHE A 127 7.13 2.48 8.41
C PHE A 127 6.47 2.72 7.05
N SER A 128 5.41 1.97 6.74
CA SER A 128 4.67 2.09 5.49
C SER A 128 4.00 3.46 5.34
N VAL A 129 3.35 3.97 6.39
CA VAL A 129 2.74 5.32 6.36
C VAL A 129 3.82 6.41 6.18
N MET A 130 4.95 6.29 6.87
CA MET A 130 6.06 7.25 6.76
C MET A 130 6.73 7.20 5.39
N THR A 131 6.78 6.03 4.77
CA THR A 131 7.26 5.84 3.39
C THR A 131 6.27 6.41 2.38
N LEU A 132 4.97 6.14 2.54
CA LEU A 132 3.90 6.67 1.69
C LEU A 132 3.87 8.19 1.68
N THR A 133 4.02 8.79 2.86
CA THR A 133 4.04 10.25 3.04
C THR A 133 5.41 10.88 2.74
N THR A 134 6.42 10.08 2.40
CA THR A 134 7.80 10.50 2.12
C THR A 134 8.50 11.21 3.29
N LEU A 135 8.01 11.03 4.53
CA LEU A 135 8.58 11.65 5.73
C LEU A 135 9.82 10.91 6.25
N GLY A 136 9.84 9.58 6.21
CA GLY A 136 11.03 8.78 6.48
C GLY A 136 11.51 8.66 7.95
N TYR A 137 10.82 9.23 8.94
CA TYR A 137 11.25 9.17 10.36
C TYR A 137 10.71 7.97 11.14
N SER A 138 10.55 6.82 10.49
CA SER A 138 9.93 5.63 11.10
C SER A 138 10.79 4.93 12.16
N GLY A 139 12.10 5.19 12.19
CA GLY A 139 13.06 4.44 13.02
C GLY A 139 13.36 3.03 12.52
N VAL A 140 12.42 2.40 11.81
CA VAL A 140 12.62 1.15 11.07
C VAL A 140 13.33 1.42 9.74
N GLU A 141 14.36 0.62 9.42
CA GLU A 141 15.16 0.78 8.20
C GLU A 141 15.40 -0.55 7.47
N PRO A 142 15.11 -0.64 6.15
CA PRO A 142 15.34 -1.85 5.36
C PRO A 142 16.84 -2.09 5.15
N THR A 143 17.31 -3.27 5.51
CA THR A 143 18.72 -3.67 5.42
C THR A 143 18.98 -4.61 4.25
N SER A 144 18.08 -5.56 3.99
CA SER A 144 18.23 -6.52 2.88
C SER A 144 17.91 -5.93 1.51
N TYR A 145 18.47 -6.52 0.46
CA TYR A 145 18.20 -6.11 -0.94
C TYR A 145 16.70 -6.22 -1.28
N TRP A 146 16.03 -7.26 -0.78
CA TRP A 146 14.60 -7.47 -1.00
C TRP A 146 13.75 -6.42 -0.29
N ALA A 147 14.04 -6.14 0.99
CA ALA A 147 13.36 -5.10 1.76
C ALA A 147 13.51 -3.71 1.11
N LYS A 148 14.73 -3.36 0.67
CA LYS A 148 15.02 -2.11 -0.04
C LYS A 148 14.26 -2.01 -1.36
N SER A 149 14.14 -3.11 -2.10
CA SER A 149 13.42 -3.13 -3.38
C SER A 149 11.92 -2.87 -3.18
N ILE A 150 11.29 -3.50 -2.19
CA ILE A 150 9.87 -3.30 -1.89
C ILE A 150 9.62 -1.88 -1.37
N ALA A 151 10.49 -1.37 -0.48
CA ALA A 151 10.43 0.02 -0.04
C ALA A 151 10.56 1.01 -1.22
N GLY A 152 11.48 0.74 -2.15
CA GLY A 152 11.61 1.52 -3.38
C GLY A 152 10.36 1.49 -4.25
N ILE A 153 9.73 0.32 -4.42
CA ILE A 153 8.43 0.19 -5.12
C ILE A 153 7.36 1.01 -4.41
N GLN A 154 7.30 0.99 -3.07
CA GLN A 154 6.35 1.82 -2.33
C GLN A 154 6.56 3.31 -2.60
N VAL A 155 7.80 3.79 -2.57
CA VAL A 155 8.13 5.19 -2.86
C VAL A 155 7.70 5.56 -4.28
N LEU A 156 7.98 4.73 -5.28
CA LEU A 156 7.56 4.97 -6.67
C LEU A 156 6.04 5.02 -6.81
N THR A 157 5.32 4.11 -6.14
CA THR A 157 3.85 4.09 -6.12
C THR A 157 3.29 5.35 -5.46
N SER A 158 3.86 5.75 -4.34
CA SER A 158 3.46 6.94 -3.59
C SER A 158 3.67 8.21 -4.40
N PHE A 159 4.84 8.34 -5.02
CA PHE A 159 5.15 9.45 -5.92
C PHE A 159 4.18 9.51 -7.11
N SER A 160 3.91 8.37 -7.74
CA SER A 160 2.95 8.29 -8.85
C SER A 160 1.56 8.75 -8.43
N ILE A 161 1.07 8.31 -7.26
CA ILE A 161 -0.20 8.71 -6.70
C ILE A 161 -0.27 10.23 -6.46
N VAL A 162 0.76 10.81 -5.85
CA VAL A 162 0.82 12.25 -5.61
C VAL A 162 0.79 13.04 -6.92
N VAL A 163 1.57 12.63 -7.93
CA VAL A 163 1.55 13.25 -9.26
C VAL A 163 0.15 13.21 -9.88
N PHE A 164 -0.54 12.05 -9.80
CA PHE A 164 -1.91 11.94 -10.29
C PHE A 164 -2.89 12.83 -9.52
N LEU A 165 -2.80 12.89 -8.19
CA LEU A 165 -3.65 13.75 -7.39
C LEU A 165 -3.46 15.23 -7.77
N LEU A 166 -2.22 15.69 -7.84
CA LEU A 166 -1.89 17.08 -8.17
C LEU A 166 -2.31 17.46 -9.59
N ALA A 167 -2.06 16.59 -10.57
CA ALA A 167 -2.44 16.83 -11.97
C ALA A 167 -3.96 17.06 -12.13
N ASN A 168 -4.77 16.39 -11.32
CA ASN A 168 -6.23 16.51 -11.36
C ASN A 168 -6.78 17.62 -10.45
N MET A 169 -5.99 18.15 -9.51
CA MET A 169 -6.40 19.31 -8.69
C MET A 169 -6.45 20.60 -9.52
N GLY A 170 -5.62 20.75 -10.56
CA GLY A 170 -5.56 21.95 -11.39
C GLY A 170 -6.77 22.18 -12.32
N GLU A 171 -7.58 21.15 -12.56
CA GLU A 171 -8.81 21.26 -13.36
C GLU A 171 -10.02 21.76 -12.53
N ILE A 172 -9.84 22.00 -11.22
CA ILE A 172 -10.91 22.47 -10.34
C ILE A 172 -11.12 23.93 -10.69
N LYS A 173 -12.15 24.20 -11.50
CA LYS A 173 -12.50 25.57 -11.88
C LYS A 173 -12.62 26.42 -10.61
N PRO A 174 -11.92 27.56 -10.52
CA PRO A 174 -12.13 28.47 -9.41
C PRO A 174 -13.60 28.89 -9.43
N PHE A 175 -14.21 28.85 -8.25
CA PHE A 175 -15.54 29.38 -7.95
C PHE A 175 -15.68 30.72 -8.68
N LYS A 176 -16.54 30.75 -9.69
CA LYS A 176 -16.91 32.01 -10.35
C LYS A 176 -17.72 32.75 -9.30
N GLU A 177 -17.11 33.72 -8.63
CA GLU A 177 -17.83 34.78 -7.94
C GLU A 177 -18.71 35.46 -9.01
N GLU A 178 -19.96 35.02 -9.13
CA GLU A 178 -21.06 35.87 -9.60
C GLU A 178 -21.20 36.97 -8.56
N ILE A 179 -20.35 37.99 -8.68
CA ILE A 179 -20.67 39.32 -8.18
C ILE A 179 -21.73 39.83 -9.14
N ASP A 180 -22.99 39.69 -8.72
CA ASP A 180 -24.09 40.49 -9.23
C ASP A 180 -23.74 41.96 -8.97
N GLU A 181 -23.22 42.65 -9.98
CA GLU A 181 -23.26 44.11 -10.06
C GLU A 181 -24.64 44.52 -10.62
N ASP A 182 -25.55 44.84 -9.70
CA ASP A 182 -26.73 45.68 -9.93
C ASP A 182 -26.32 47.16 -10.20
#